data_AF-A0A920Q1U9-F1
#
_entry.id   AF-A0A920Q1U9-F1
#
_cell.length_a   1.000
_cell.length_b   1.000
_cell.length_c   1.000
_cell.angle_alpha   90.00
_cell.angle_beta   90.00
_cell.angle_gamma   90.00
#
_symmetry.space_group_name_H-M   'P 1'
#
loop_
_entity.id
_entity.type
_entity.pdbx_description
1 polymer ?
#
loop_
_entity_poly.entity_id
_entity_poly.type
_entity_poly.pdbx_seq_one_letter_code
_entity_poly.pdbx_strand_id
1 'polypeptide(L)'
;MVPFRDWLEQRERTEALRVEVEAVEAVNRGYEERIDALGTDDEVERLAREDYGLIRPDEEAYAVAPSSRSGQGLPGIWPFGD
;
A
#
# COMPACT_ATOMS: atom_id res chain seq x y z
N MET A 1 -29.93 -19.47 -40.17
CA MET A 1 -30.77 -19.61 -38.96
C MET A 1 -29.84 -20.02 -37.84
N VAL A 2 -29.71 -19.21 -36.78
CA VAL A 2 -28.92 -19.58 -35.59
C VAL A 2 -29.83 -20.38 -34.66
N PRO A 3 -29.44 -21.58 -34.19
CA PRO A 3 -30.22 -22.33 -33.23
C PRO A 3 -30.48 -21.51 -31.96
N PHE A 4 -31.68 -21.62 -31.39
CA PHE A 4 -32.08 -20.86 -30.20
C PHE A 4 -31.14 -21.08 -29.00
N ARG A 5 -30.56 -22.28 -28.86
CA ARG A 5 -29.61 -22.61 -27.79
C ARG A 5 -28.28 -21.88 -27.96
N ASP A 6 -27.69 -21.92 -29.15
CA ASP A 6 -26.43 -21.22 -29.45
C ASP A 6 -26.55 -19.70 -29.21
N TRP A 7 -27.70 -19.11 -29.54
CA TRP A 7 -27.96 -17.69 -29.25
C TRP A 7 -28.04 -17.40 -27.75
N LEU A 8 -28.66 -18.28 -26.95
CA LEU A 8 -28.71 -18.14 -25.50
C LEU A 8 -27.32 -18.26 -24.86
N GLU A 9 -26.55 -19.28 -25.26
CA GLU A 9 -25.18 -19.47 -24.76
C GLU A 9 -24.28 -18.28 -25.11
N GLN A 10 -24.39 -17.77 -26.34
CA GLN A 10 -23.65 -16.58 -26.76
C GLN A 10 -24.05 -15.35 -25.94
N ARG A 11 -25.35 -15.19 -25.63
CA ARG A 11 -25.83 -14.09 -24.79
C ARG A 11 -25.27 -14.20 -23.38
N GLU A 12 -25.37 -15.36 -22.74
CA GLU A 12 -24.84 -15.60 -21.39
C GLU A 12 -23.33 -15.34 -21.33
N ARG A 13 -22.58 -15.84 -22.32
CA ARG A 13 -21.14 -15.57 -22.43
C ARG A 13 -20.83 -14.08 -22.59
N THR A 14 -21.64 -13.38 -23.39
CA THR A 14 -21.45 -11.94 -23.60
C THR A 14 -21.69 -11.15 -22.31
N GLU A 15 -22.73 -11.49 -21.55
CA GLU A 15 -22.97 -10.83 -20.26
C GLU A 15 -21.86 -11.14 -19.25
N ALA A 16 -21.38 -12.38 -19.18
CA ALA A 16 -20.27 -12.74 -18.30
C ALA A 16 -18.98 -11.96 -18.63
N LEU A 17 -18.64 -11.85 -19.92
CA LEU A 17 -17.47 -11.07 -20.36
C LEU A 17 -17.62 -9.58 -20.08
N ARG A 18 -18.83 -9.02 -20.18
CA ARG A 18 -19.06 -7.61 -19.83
C ARG A 18 -18.79 -7.34 -18.35
N VAL A 19 -19.23 -8.24 -17.47
CA VAL A 19 -18.95 -8.15 -16.03
C VAL A 19 -17.45 -8.23 -15.76
N GLU A 20 -16.72 -9.11 -16.46
CA GLU A 20 -15.28 -9.21 -16.33
C GLU A 20 -14.56 -7.95 -16.81
N VAL A 21 -14.97 -7.38 -17.96
CA VAL A 21 -14.43 -6.11 -18.46
C VAL A 21 -14.67 -4.98 -17.47
N GLU A 22 -15.90 -4.84 -16.96
CA GLU A 22 -16.23 -3.80 -15.99
C GLU A 22 -15.38 -3.92 -14.72
N ALA A 23 -15.14 -5.15 -14.24
CA ALA A 23 -14.28 -5.40 -13.09
C ALA A 23 -12.83 -4.99 -13.35
N VAL A 24 -12.26 -5.36 -14.51
CA VAL A 24 -10.89 -4.98 -14.87
C VAL A 24 -10.77 -3.47 -15.07
N GLU A 25 -11.74 -2.83 -15.72
CA GLU A 25 -11.76 -1.38 -15.91
C GLU A 25 -11.85 -0.63 -14.58
N ALA A 26 -12.61 -1.14 -13.61
CA ALA A 26 -12.67 -0.55 -12.27
C ALA A 26 -11.32 -0.62 -11.55
N VAL A 27 -10.61 -1.74 -11.66
CA VAL A 27 -9.26 -1.90 -11.11
C VAL A 27 -8.27 -0.97 -11.82
N ASN A 28 -8.33 -0.89 -13.15
CA ASN A 28 -7.46 -0.01 -13.94
C ASN A 28 -7.65 1.46 -13.56
N ARG A 29 -8.89 1.94 -13.39
CA ARG A 29 -9.15 3.32 -12.92
C ARG A 29 -8.48 3.59 -11.56
N GLY A 30 -8.56 2.63 -10.64
CA GLY A 30 -7.88 2.75 -9.35
C GLY A 30 -6.35 2.82 -9.48
N TYR A 31 -5.76 2.09 -10.44
CA TYR A 31 -4.34 2.21 -10.73
C TYR A 31 -3.96 3.53 -11.39
N GLU A 32 -4.76 4.03 -12.32
CA GLU A 32 -4.56 5.33 -12.97
C GLU A 32 -4.55 6.46 -11.92
N GLU A 33 -5.54 6.49 -11.02
CA GLU A 33 -5.59 7.45 -9.92
C GLU A 33 -4.35 7.37 -9.01
N ARG A 34 -3.87 6.15 -8.73
CA ARG A 34 -2.67 5.95 -7.90
C ARG A 34 -1.41 6.40 -8.61
N ILE A 35 -1.28 6.12 -9.91
CA ILE A 35 -0.15 6.56 -10.74
C ILE A 35 -0.11 8.09 -10.79
N ASP A 36 -1.25 8.73 -11.02
CA ASP A 36 -1.36 10.19 -11.05
C ASP A 36 -0.93 10.79 -9.72
N ALA A 37 -1.42 10.24 -8.59
CA ALA A 37 -1.00 10.69 -7.27
C ALA A 37 0.50 10.54 -7.05
N LEU A 38 1.08 9.36 -7.35
CA LEU A 38 2.51 9.08 -7.20
C LEU A 38 3.40 9.93 -8.11
N GLY A 39 2.85 10.49 -9.19
CA GLY A 39 3.57 11.41 -10.07
C GLY A 39 3.69 12.85 -9.52
N THR A 40 3.03 13.16 -8.40
CA THR A 40 3.08 14.49 -7.79
C THR A 40 4.25 14.62 -6.81
N ASP A 41 4.86 15.82 -6.76
CA ASP A 41 5.94 16.12 -5.83
C ASP A 41 5.51 15.93 -4.36
N ASP A 42 4.26 16.29 -4.04
CA ASP A 42 3.72 16.17 -2.68
C ASP A 42 3.61 14.71 -2.22
N GLU A 43 3.11 13.81 -3.06
CA GLU A 43 3.00 12.38 -2.71
C GLU A 43 4.37 11.72 -2.64
N VAL A 44 5.30 12.10 -3.53
CA VAL A 44 6.69 11.66 -3.48
C VAL A 44 7.35 12.11 -2.19
N GLU A 45 7.20 13.38 -1.80
CA GLU A 45 7.73 13.90 -0.55
C GLU A 45 7.12 13.20 0.66
N ARG A 46 5.80 12.98 0.65
CA ARG A 46 5.09 12.27 1.73
C ARG A 46 5.68 10.87 1.95
N LEU A 47 5.83 10.09 0.88
CA LEU A 47 6.44 8.75 0.95
C LEU A 47 7.92 8.80 1.32
N ALA A 48 8.68 9.76 0.79
CA ALA A 48 10.08 9.94 1.15
C ALA A 48 10.26 10.23 2.64
N ARG A 49 9.36 11.03 3.24
CA ARG A 49 9.36 11.31 4.68
C ARG A 49 8.93 10.09 5.50
N GLU A 50 7.86 9.41 5.10
CA GLU A 50 7.29 8.26 5.82
C GLU A 50 8.24 7.05 5.81
N ASP A 51 8.71 6.65 4.63
CA ASP A 51 9.41 5.38 4.43
C ASP A 51 10.94 5.53 4.52
N TYR A 52 11.46 6.71 4.20
CA TYR A 52 12.90 6.94 4.06
C TYR A 52 13.44 8.04 4.99
N GLY A 53 12.58 8.69 5.77
CA GLY A 53 13.00 9.73 6.72
C GLY A 53 13.61 10.95 6.04
N LEU A 54 13.10 11.35 4.86
CA LEU A 54 13.50 12.60 4.21
C LEU A 54 13.33 13.78 5.16
N ILE A 55 14.39 14.59 5.31
CA ILE A 55 14.41 15.82 6.10
C ILE A 55 15.11 16.86 5.23
N ARG A 56 14.51 18.04 5.07
CA ARG A 56 15.13 19.12 4.28
C ARG A 56 16.27 19.80 5.06
N PRO A 57 17.21 20.50 4.38
CA PRO A 57 18.35 21.13 5.05
C PRO A 57 18.00 22.13 6.17
N ASP A 58 16.81 22.73 6.13
CA ASP A 58 16.28 23.71 7.09
C ASP A 58 15.31 23.10 8.11
N GLU A 59 15.17 21.77 8.14
CA GLU A 59 14.29 21.05 9.05
C GLU A 59 15.06 20.30 10.14
N GLU A 60 14.45 20.21 11.32
CA GLU A 60 14.93 19.39 12.43
C GLU A 60 13.95 18.25 12.70
N ALA A 61 14.43 17.01 12.64
CA ALA A 61 13.64 15.83 12.98
C ALA A 61 14.00 15.29 14.37
N TYR A 62 12.96 14.94 15.12
CA TYR A 62 13.09 14.36 16.45
C TYR A 62 12.66 12.90 16.41
N ALA A 63 13.58 11.98 16.71
CA ALA A 63 13.25 10.58 16.88
C ALA A 63 12.82 10.32 18.33
N VAL A 64 11.60 9.84 18.53
CA VAL A 64 11.16 9.35 19.84
C VAL A 64 11.72 7.96 20.02
N ALA A 65 12.67 7.80 20.94
CA ALA A 65 13.13 6.47 21.32
C ALA A 65 11.94 5.64 21.80
N PRO A 66 11.82 4.37 21.38
CA PRO A 66 10.77 3.50 21.89
C PRO A 66 10.87 3.48 23.41
N SER A 67 9.72 3.46 24.09
CA SER A 67 9.67 3.30 25.53
C SER A 67 10.53 2.10 25.90
N SER A 68 11.54 2.32 26.75
CA SER A 68 12.44 1.25 27.18
C SER A 68 11.56 0.10 27.67
N ARG A 69 11.71 -1.09 27.08
CA ARG A 69 11.13 -2.29 27.70
C ARG A 69 11.69 -2.32 29.10
N SER A 70 10.81 -2.23 30.08
CA SER A 70 11.08 -2.10 31.50
C SER A 70 12.28 -2.97 31.88
N GLY A 71 13.24 -2.36 32.59
CA GLY A 71 14.57 -2.92 32.83
C GLY A 71 14.54 -4.41 33.12
N GLN A 72 15.20 -5.19 32.25
CA GLN A 72 15.83 -6.42 32.71
C GLN A 72 16.67 -6.01 33.92
N GLY A 73 16.29 -6.44 35.11
CA GLY A 73 17.00 -6.10 36.34
C GLY A 73 18.44 -6.57 36.20
N LEU A 74 19.33 -5.67 35.81
CA LEU A 74 20.75 -5.92 35.89
C LEU A 74 21.03 -6.12 37.38
N PRO A 75 21.62 -7.25 37.79
CA PRO A 75 22.04 -7.42 39.18
C PRO A 75 22.94 -6.23 39.52
N GLY A 76 22.81 -5.69 40.74
CA GLY A 76 23.48 -4.44 41.16
C GLY A 76 25.01 -4.46 41.05
N ILE A 77 25.61 -5.62 40.75
CA ILE A 77 27.03 -5.81 40.51
C ILE A 77 27.19 -6.67 39.24
N TRP A 78 27.12 -6.05 38.07
CA TRP A 78 27.52 -6.66 36.80
C TRP A 78 28.83 -6.02 36.31
N PRO A 79 29.81 -6.79 35.78
CA PRO A 79 29.87 -8.25 35.68
C PRO A 79 30.53 -8.94 36.90
N PHE A 80 30.69 -8.25 38.04
CA PHE A 80 31.56 -8.68 39.13
C PHE A 80 30.85 -9.16 40.42
N GLY A 81 29.55 -9.48 40.36
CA GLY A 81 28.84 -10.10 41.48
C GLY A 81 29.14 -11.59 41.51
N ASP A 82 29.65 -12.09 42.64
CA ASP A 82 29.92 -13.52 42.90
C ASP A 82 28.70 -14.43 42.69
#